data_AF-A0A0E2ZI21-F1
#
_entry.id   AF-A0A0E2ZI21-F1
#
_cell.length_a   1.000
_cell.length_b   1.000
_cell.length_c   1.000
_cell.angle_alpha   90.00
_cell.angle_beta   90.00
_cell.angle_gamma   90.00
#
_symmetry.space_group_name_H-M   'P 1'
#
loop_
_entity.id
_entity.type
_entity.pdbx_description
1 polymer ?
#
loop_
_entity_poly.entity_id
_entity_poly.type
_entity_poly.pdbx_seq_one_letter_code
_entity_poly.pdbx_strand_id
1 'polypeptide(L)' 'FVEDIVRDIAEVLNHDGRIDAYVVESENFESIHNHSAYALIENDKKQRG' A
#
# COMPACT_ATOMS: atom_id res chain seq x y z
N PHE A 1 -6.05 10.03 -3.58
CA PHE A 1 -6.37 8.94 -4.52
C PHE A 1 -6.12 7.60 -3.85
N VAL A 2 -6.58 6.48 -4.42
CA VAL A 2 -6.35 5.13 -3.86
C VAL A 2 -4.85 4.83 -3.71
N GLU A 3 -4.03 5.43 -4.56
CA GLU A 3 -2.56 5.35 -4.53
C GLU A 3 -1.94 6.12 -3.35
N ASP A 4 -2.56 7.20 -2.87
CA ASP A 4 -2.00 7.98 -1.76
C ASP A 4 -2.16 7.22 -0.44
N ILE A 5 -3.28 6.49 -0.27
CA ILE A 5 -3.53 5.64 0.89
C ILE A 5 -2.44 4.58 1.04
N VAL A 6 -2.14 3.86 -0.05
CA VAL A 6 -1.11 2.82 0.00
C VAL A 6 0.29 3.39 0.20
N ARG A 7 0.58 4.60 -0.32
CA ARG A 7 1.87 5.28 -0.12
C ARG A 7 2.09 5.72 1.32
N ASP A 8 1.11 6.37 1.94
CA ASP A 8 1.21 6.88 3.32
C ASP A 8 1.43 5.72 4.31
N ILE A 9 0.68 4.62 4.13
CA ILE A 9 0.84 3.42 4.95
C ILE A 9 2.20 2.76 4.69
N ALA A 10 2.61 2.64 3.42
CA ALA A 10 3.91 2.06 3.08
C ALA A 10 5.09 2.86 3.67
N GLU A 11 5.00 4.19 3.75
CA GLU A 11 6.02 5.03 4.40
C GLU A 11 6.15 4.69 5.89
N VAL A 12 5.03 4.61 6.62
CA VAL A 12 5.02 4.22 8.04
C VAL A 12 5.60 2.81 8.22
N LEU A 13 5.19 1.86 7.39
CA LEU A 13 5.67 0.49 7.46
C LEU A 13 7.16 0.39 7.15
N ASN A 14 7.70 1.22 6.25
CA ASN A 14 9.13 1.28 5.97
C ASN A 14 9.96 1.67 7.18
N HIS A 15 9.47 2.61 7.99
CA HIS A 15 10.15 3.08 9.20
C HIS A 15 10.04 2.11 10.40
N ASP A 16 9.14 1.13 10.35
CA ASP A 16 9.05 0.11 11.41
C ASP A 16 10.11 -0.99 11.21
N GLY A 17 11.17 -0.93 12.03
CA GLY A 17 12.26 -1.91 12.01
C GLY A 17 11.87 -3.33 12.46
N ARG A 18 10.64 -3.55 12.96
CA ARG A 18 10.13 -4.88 13.33
C ARG A 18 9.49 -5.60 12.15
N ILE A 19 9.22 -4.88 11.06
CA ILE A 19 8.53 -5.41 9.88
C ILE A 19 9.58 -5.71 8.82
N ASP A 20 9.77 -6.99 8.54
CA ASP A 20 10.70 -7.48 7.54
C ASP A 20 10.15 -7.34 6.10
N ALA A 21 8.85 -7.57 5.92
CA ALA A 21 8.15 -7.47 4.65
C ALA A 21 6.67 -7.11 4.87
N TYR A 22 6.05 -6.48 3.88
CA TYR A 22 4.64 -6.12 3.93
C TYR A 22 3.99 -6.03 2.55
N VAL A 23 2.66 -6.13 2.54
CA VAL A 23 1.78 -5.81 1.41
C VAL A 23 0.71 -4.84 1.92
N VAL A 24 0.50 -3.74 1.22
CA VAL A 24 -0.57 -2.78 1.46
C VAL A 24 -1.48 -2.74 0.26
N GLU A 25 -2.77 -2.93 0.47
CA GLU A 25 -3.79 -2.89 -0.58
C GLU A 25 -4.88 -1.89 -0.20
N SER A 26 -5.39 -1.18 -1.19
CA SER A 26 -6.55 -0.31 -1.04
C SER A 26 -7.48 -0.52 -2.23
N GLU A 27 -8.75 -0.79 -1.94
CA GLU A 27 -9.84 -0.87 -2.91
C GLU A 27 -10.91 0.17 -2.56
N ASN A 28 -11.23 1.04 -3.51
CA ASN A 28 -12.24 2.07 -3.38
C ASN A 28 -13.38 1.82 -4.36
N PHE A 29 -14.61 1.67 -3.85
CA PHE A 29 -15.82 1.66 -4.67
C PHE A 29 -16.17 3.10 -5.05
N GLU A 30 -16.00 3.46 -6.32
CA GLU A 30 -16.19 4.82 -6.78
C GLU A 30 -17.67 5.20 -6.79
N SER A 31 -18.08 6.20 -6.01
CA SER A 31 -19.51 6.56 -5.87
C SER A 31 -20.15 7.15 -7.14
N ILE A 32 -19.32 7.56 -8.11
CA ILE A 32 -19.74 8.13 -9.40
C ILE A 32 -19.36 7.25 -10.60
N HIS A 33 -18.82 6.04 -10.39
CA HIS A 33 -18.49 5.09 -11.45
C HIS A 33 -18.83 3.65 -11.03
N ASN A 34 -19.26 2.79 -11.96
CA ASN A 34 -19.56 1.38 -11.66
C ASN A 34 -18.29 0.47 -11.74
N HIS A 35 -17.19 0.91 -11.14
CA HIS A 35 -15.95 0.14 -11.03
C HIS A 35 -15.22 0.48 -9.72
N SER A 36 -14.38 -0.45 -9.25
CA SER A 36 -13.47 -0.21 -8.13
C SER A 36 -12.15 0.40 -8.63
N ALA A 37 -11.61 1.35 -7.88
CA ALA A 37 -10.21 1.77 -7.99
C ALA A 37 -9.37 0.91 -7.04
N TYR A 38 -8.21 0.44 -7.49
CA TYR A 38 -7.36 -0.48 -6.73
C TYR A 38 -5.89 -0.06 -6.79
N ALA A 39 -5.19 -0.15 -5.66
CA ALA A 39 -3.75 0.02 -5.59
C ALA A 39 -3.12 -0.98 -4.60
N LEU A 40 -1.89 -1.40 -4.91
CA LEU A 40 -1.10 -2.33 -4.12
C LEU A 40 0.37 -1.87 -4.05
N ILE A 41 0.97 -1.96 -2.87
CA ILE A 41 2.42 -1.87 -2.67
C ILE A 41 2.88 -3.10 -1.89
N GLU A 42 3.84 -3.83 -2.47
CA GLU A 42 4.58 -4.91 -1.81
C GLU A 42 6.03 -4.47 -1.60
N ASN A 43 6.59 -4.79 -0.44
CA ASN A 43 8.00 -4.55 -0.16
C ASN A 43 8.55 -5.61 0.79
N ASP A 44 9.64 -6.28 0.36
CA ASP A 44 10.49 -7.09 1.22
C ASP A 44 11.79 -6.31 1.49
N LYS A 45 11.99 -5.92 2.75
CA LYS A 45 13.14 -5.10 3.14
C LYS A 45 14.44 -5.90 3.19
N LYS A 46 14.37 -7.22 3.30
CA LYS A 46 15.54 -8.11 3.35
C LYS A 46 16.09 -8.41 1.96
N GLN A 47 15.28 -8.34 0.91
CA GLN A 47 15.73 -8.53 -0.48
C GLN A 47 16.40 -7.29 -1.09
N ARG A 48 16.36 -6.14 -0.39
CA ARG A 48 16.98 -4.88 -0.81
C ARG A 48 18.37 -4.63 -0.23
N GLY A 49 18.85 -5.48 0.68
CA GLY A 49 20.14 -5.36 1.38
C GLY A 49 21.22 -6.31 0.87
#